data_AF-A0A2S7CUP1-F1
#
_entry.id   AF-A0A2S7CUP1-F1
#
_cell.length_a   1.000
_cell.length_b   1.000
_cell.length_c   1.000
_cell.angle_alpha   90.00
_cell.angle_beta   90.00
_cell.angle_gamma   90.00
#
_symmetry.space_group_name_H-M   'P 1'
#
loop_
_entity.id
_entity.type
_entity.pdbx_description
1 polymer ?
#
loop_
_entity_poly.entity_id
_entity_poly.type
_entity_poly.pdbx_seq_one_letter_code
_entity_poly.pdbx_strand_id
1 'polypeptide(L)' 'MSIPPPGLDGARSIALPGRRWLGLKQIEGQVLRENRTMLAMCQSLGFGVRPDPDDATLMAVTLPVSPP' A
#
# COMPACT_ATOMS: atom_id res chain seq x y z
N MET A 1 11.74 -38.57 -6.92
CA MET A 1 10.93 -39.00 -8.08
C MET A 1 9.69 -38.10 -8.10
N SER A 2 9.71 -37.02 -8.88
CA SER A 2 8.60 -36.07 -8.95
C SER A 2 8.08 -36.01 -10.37
N ILE A 3 6.81 -36.36 -10.52
CA ILE A 3 6.02 -36.05 -11.71
C ILE A 3 5.61 -34.57 -11.56
N PRO A 4 5.88 -33.69 -12.54
CA PRO A 4 5.48 -32.28 -12.46
C PRO A 4 3.97 -32.12 -12.77
N PRO A 5 3.23 -31.23 -12.06
CA PRO A 5 1.87 -30.87 -12.44
C PRO A 5 1.87 -29.95 -13.68
N PRO A 6 0.90 -30.10 -14.61
CA PRO A 6 0.80 -29.26 -15.79
C PRO A 6 0.05 -27.95 -15.48
N GLY A 7 0.47 -26.86 -16.14
CA GLY A 7 -0.28 -25.61 -16.23
C GLY A 7 0.18 -24.49 -15.29
N LEU A 8 1.25 -23.79 -15.65
CA LEU A 8 1.61 -22.47 -15.12
C LEU A 8 1.37 -21.44 -16.23
N ASP A 9 0.14 -20.99 -16.39
CA ASP A 9 -0.17 -19.75 -17.10
C ASP A 9 -0.21 -18.62 -16.07
N GLY A 10 0.87 -17.83 -16.05
CA GLY A 10 0.86 -16.44 -15.58
C GLY A 10 0.70 -16.19 -14.08
N ALA A 11 1.79 -15.70 -13.47
CA ALA A 11 1.82 -14.98 -12.19
C ALA A 11 1.57 -15.77 -10.90
N ARG A 12 2.68 -16.27 -10.31
CA ARG A 12 2.78 -16.44 -8.86
C ARG A 12 4.09 -15.85 -8.37
N SER A 13 4.02 -14.65 -7.78
CA SER A 13 5.13 -14.04 -7.06
C SER A 13 5.39 -14.83 -5.78
N ILE A 14 6.48 -15.59 -5.76
CA ILE A 14 7.00 -16.25 -4.55
C ILE A 14 7.84 -15.24 -3.76
N ALA A 15 7.47 -15.00 -2.51
CA ALA A 15 8.31 -14.29 -1.55
C ALA A 15 9.28 -15.27 -0.90
N LEU A 16 10.58 -15.01 -1.04
CA LEU A 16 11.68 -15.80 -0.47
C LEU A 16 11.91 -15.44 1.02
N PRO A 17 12.25 -16.41 1.90
CA PRO A 17 12.48 -16.15 3.31
C PRO A 17 13.81 -15.41 3.48
N GLY A 18 13.76 -14.16 3.96
CA GLY A 18 14.96 -13.33 4.17
C GLY A 18 14.77 -11.83 3.97
N ARG A 19 13.60 -11.35 3.56
CA ARG A 19 13.29 -9.91 3.52
C ARG A 19 13.08 -9.39 4.94
N ARG A 20 14.18 -9.05 5.61
CA ARG A 20 14.19 -8.09 6.71
C ARG A 20 13.44 -6.86 6.21
N TRP A 21 12.26 -6.60 6.77
CA TRP A 21 11.39 -5.50 6.36
C TRP A 21 12.27 -4.27 6.10
N LEU A 22 12.33 -3.87 4.83
CA LEU A 22 13.07 -2.69 4.37
C LEU A 22 12.68 -1.55 5.32
N GLY A 23 13.64 -0.72 5.74
CA GLY A 23 13.40 0.43 6.62
C GLY A 23 12.48 1.47 5.98
N LEU A 24 11.22 1.10 5.78
CA LEU A 24 10.12 1.93 5.39
C LEU A 24 10.05 3.02 6.45
N LYS A 25 10.08 4.27 6.00
CA LYS A 25 9.99 5.46 6.85
C LYS A 25 8.60 6.09 6.79
N GLN A 26 7.90 5.87 5.69
CA GLN A 26 6.59 6.45 5.44
C GLN A 26 5.80 5.57 4.48
N ILE A 27 4.50 5.49 4.70
CA ILE A 27 3.52 4.95 3.75
C ILE A 27 2.83 6.15 3.10
N GLU A 28 2.77 6.16 1.77
CA GLU A 28 2.14 7.22 0.98
C GLU A 28 1.12 6.61 0.02
N GLY A 29 0.07 7.35 -0.30
CA GLY A 29 -0.94 6.93 -1.27
C GLY A 29 -1.85 8.08 -1.69
N GLN A 30 -2.73 7.80 -2.64
CA GLN A 30 -3.72 8.73 -3.15
C GLN A 30 -5.11 8.10 -3.06
N VAL A 31 -6.10 8.91 -2.69
CA VAL A 31 -7.50 8.51 -2.57
C VAL A 31 -8.37 9.55 -3.26
N LEU A 32 -9.39 9.12 -3.98
CA LEU A 32 -10.38 10.04 -4.56
C LEU A 32 -11.02 10.90 -3.46
N ARG A 33 -11.08 12.21 -3.67
CA ARG A 33 -11.67 13.19 -2.74
C ARG A 33 -13.10 12.85 -2.33
N GLU A 34 -13.85 12.24 -3.24
CA GLU A 34 -15.25 11.86 -3.01
C GLU A 34 -15.39 10.57 -2.20
N ASN A 35 -14.34 9.76 -2.07
CA ASN A 35 -14.35 8.52 -1.31
C ASN A 35 -14.19 8.78 0.19
N ARG A 36 -15.22 9.42 0.77
CA ARG A 36 -15.26 9.84 2.18
C ARG A 36 -15.01 8.68 3.15
N THR A 37 -15.50 7.48 2.82
CA THR A 37 -15.32 6.29 3.65
C THR A 37 -13.85 5.91 3.78
N MET A 38 -13.11 5.90 2.68
CA MET A 38 -11.67 5.60 2.70
C MET A 38 -10.88 6.70 3.42
N LEU A 39 -11.21 7.98 3.19
CA LEU A 39 -10.55 9.10 3.87
C LEU A 39 -10.79 9.08 5.39
N ALA A 40 -11.98 8.69 5.84
CA ALA A 40 -12.28 8.51 7.26
C ALA A 40 -11.49 7.34 7.87
N MET A 41 -11.34 6.24 7.14
CA MET A 41 -10.49 5.12 7.55
C MET A 41 -9.02 5.54 7.67
N CYS A 42 -8.48 6.23 6.66
CA CYS A 42 -7.11 6.75 6.68
C CYS A 42 -6.87 7.63 7.92
N GLN A 43 -7.76 8.59 8.20
CA GLN A 43 -7.66 9.43 9.40
C GLN A 43 -7.72 8.61 10.70
N SER A 44 -8.62 7.62 10.78
CA SER A 44 -8.75 6.76 11.97
C SER A 44 -7.51 5.89 12.22
N LEU A 45 -6.82 5.51 11.14
CA LEU A 45 -5.55 4.79 11.19
C LEU A 45 -4.33 5.70 11.44
N GLY A 46 -4.55 7.02 11.55
CA GLY A 46 -3.50 8.01 11.83
C GLY A 46 -2.80 8.56 10.59
N PHE A 47 -3.31 8.32 9.39
CA PHE A 47 -2.78 8.97 8.20
C PHE A 47 -3.11 10.47 8.22
N GLY A 48 -2.13 11.30 7.87
CA GLY A 48 -2.38 12.66 7.43
C GLY A 48 -3.09 12.62 6.07
N VAL A 49 -4.07 13.50 5.88
CA VAL A 49 -4.82 13.62 4.62
C VAL A 49 -4.74 15.06 4.14
N ARG A 50 -4.29 15.28 2.90
CA ARG A 50 -4.22 16.62 2.28
C ARG A 50 -4.63 16.55 0.81
N PRO A 51 -5.14 17.65 0.23
CA PRO A 51 -5.35 17.73 -1.22
C PRO A 51 -4.06 17.45 -1.98
N ASP A 52 -4.17 16.69 -3.07
CA ASP A 52 -3.06 16.54 -3.99
C ASP A 52 -2.84 17.85 -4.76
N PRO A 53 -1.59 18.37 -4.84
CA PRO A 53 -1.31 19.65 -5.49
C PRO A 53 -1.39 19.58 -7.01
N ASP A 54 -1.25 18.40 -7.60
CA ASP A 54 -1.28 18.16 -9.04
C ASP A 54 -2.69 17.78 -9.52
N ASP A 55 -3.50 17.14 -8.67
CA ASP A 55 -4.87 16.74 -8.99
C ASP A 55 -5.91 17.04 -7.87
N ALA A 56 -6.78 18.01 -8.12
CA ALA A 56 -7.82 18.44 -7.17
C ALA A 56 -8.93 17.38 -6.91
N THR A 57 -8.98 16.31 -7.70
CA THR A 57 -9.89 15.17 -7.49
C THR A 57 -9.31 14.14 -6.52
N LEU A 58 -8.03 14.26 -6.15
CA LEU A 58 -7.32 13.33 -5.28
C LEU A 58 -6.91 13.98 -3.94
N MET A 59 -6.78 13.13 -2.95
CA MET A 59 -6.23 13.43 -1.63
C MET A 59 -5.01 12.55 -1.42
N ALA A 60 -3.87 13.18 -1.15
CA ALA A 60 -2.66 12.50 -0.70
C ALA A 60 -2.81 12.08 0.76
N VAL A 61 -2.50 10.82 1.06
CA VAL A 61 -2.49 10.27 2.42
C VAL A 61 -1.10 9.80 2.80
N THR A 62 -0.65 10.14 4.01
CA THR A 62 0.68 9.77 4.50
C THR A 62 0.65 9.25 5.93
N LEU A 63 1.39 8.18 6.22
CA LEU A 63 1.57 7.65 7.57
C LEU A 63 3.07 7.41 7.84
N PRO A 64 3.67 8.11 8.81
CA PRO A 64 5.04 7.82 9.22
C PRO A 64 5.07 6.45 9.89
N VAL A 65 5.99 5.59 9.46
CA VAL A 65 6.25 4.32 10.14
C VAL A 65 7.45 4.53 11.06
N SER A 66 7.16 4.93 12.30
CA SER A 66 8.20 4.95 13.32
C SER A 66 8.58 3.50 13.64
N PRO A 67 9.87 3.16 13.78
CA PRO A 67 10.23 1.92 14.44
C PRO A 67 9.71 1.95 15.89
N PRO A 68 9.36 0.78 16.45
CA PRO A 68 8.87 0.64 17.83
C PRO A 68 9.92 1.06 18.86
#